data_AF-A0A1F7PSW1-F1
#
_entry.id   AF-A0A1F7PSW1-F1
#
_cell.length_a   1.000
_cell.length_b   1.000
_cell.length_c   1.000
_cell.angle_alpha   90.00
_cell.angle_beta   90.00
_cell.angle_gamma   90.00
#
_symmetry.space_group_name_H-M   'P 1'
#
loop_
_entity.id
_entity.type
_entity.pdbx_description
1 polymer ?
#
loop_
_entity_poly.entity_id
_entity_poly.type
_entity_poly.pdbx_seq_one_letter_code
_entity_poly.pdbx_strand_id
1 'polypeptide(L)'
;MLRAVLEAAEGNPLFAEEMTRFLLETGAEAAGGIGGGAGAGQIGRAVPATLQAIVLARVDLLPERHRALLEAAAVVGRRFSMEVVGAVTPLDGQRQQVLEDLERQEIIFRGGVGAGE
;
A
#
# COMPACT_ATOMS: atom_id res chain seq x y z
N MET A 1 16.80 -11.92 -5.47
CA MET A 1 15.66 -11.12 -4.98
C MET A 1 15.63 -11.03 -3.47
N LEU A 2 15.47 -12.15 -2.75
CA LEU A 2 15.42 -12.16 -1.27
C LEU A 2 16.60 -11.41 -0.61
N ARG A 3 17.81 -11.52 -1.15
CA ARG A 3 19.00 -10.81 -0.65
C ARG A 3 18.93 -9.29 -0.77
N ALA A 4 18.37 -8.77 -1.87
CA ALA A 4 18.19 -7.33 -2.07
C ALA A 4 17.09 -6.76 -1.15
N VAL A 5 16.05 -7.56 -0.88
CA VAL A 5 15.00 -7.22 0.10
C VAL A 5 15.59 -7.19 1.52
N LEU A 6 16.42 -8.16 1.88
CA LEU A 6 17.08 -8.23 3.19
C LEU A 6 18.11 -7.10 3.40
N GLU A 7 18.88 -6.76 2.37
CA GLU A 7 19.84 -5.65 2.41
C GLU A 7 19.12 -4.29 2.50
N ALA A 8 18.02 -4.08 1.76
CA ALA A 8 17.24 -2.85 1.84
C ALA A 8 16.37 -2.75 3.11
N ALA A 9 15.98 -3.88 3.69
CA ALA A 9 15.23 -3.91 4.93
C ALA A 9 16.07 -3.50 6.15
N GLU A 10 17.40 -3.64 6.11
CA GLU A 10 18.31 -3.39 7.23
C GLU A 10 17.81 -3.98 8.59
N GLY A 11 17.10 -5.11 8.53
CA GLY A 11 16.51 -5.76 9.71
C GLY A 11 15.13 -5.26 10.14
N ASN A 12 14.45 -4.42 9.35
CA ASN A 12 13.09 -3.96 9.60
C ASN A 12 12.05 -4.95 9.02
N PRO A 13 11.31 -5.71 9.85
CA PRO A 13 10.34 -6.70 9.38
C PRO A 13 9.22 -6.08 8.52
N LEU A 14 8.80 -4.85 8.83
CA LEU A 14 7.77 -4.12 8.09
C LEU A 14 8.23 -3.80 6.66
N PHE A 15 9.54 -3.56 6.46
CA PHE A 15 10.06 -3.32 5.12
C PHE A 15 10.01 -4.57 4.26
N ALA A 16 10.37 -5.73 4.82
CA ALA A 16 10.29 -6.99 4.10
C ALA A 16 8.84 -7.34 3.71
N GLU A 17 7.89 -7.06 4.61
CA GLU A 17 6.46 -7.25 4.37
C GLU A 17 5.95 -6.33 3.24
N GLU A 18 6.19 -5.03 3.36
CA GLU A 18 5.74 -4.04 2.37
C GLU A 18 6.38 -4.26 0.99
N MET A 19 7.66 -4.64 0.95
CA MET A 19 8.35 -4.99 -0.30
C MET A 19 7.73 -6.22 -0.96
N THR A 20 7.41 -7.25 -0.18
CA THR A 20 6.76 -8.47 -0.70
C THR A 20 5.38 -8.14 -1.27
N ARG A 21 4.61 -7.31 -0.56
CA ARG A 21 3.27 -6.88 -0.99
C ARG A 21 3.30 -6.04 -2.27
N PHE A 22 4.22 -5.08 -2.35
CA PHE A 22 4.43 -4.28 -3.55
C PHE A 22 4.76 -5.14 -4.78
N LEU A 23 5.59 -6.18 -4.63
CA LEU A 23 5.93 -7.10 -5.73
C LEU A 23 4.74 -7.96 -6.18
N LEU A 24 3.86 -8.34 -5.25
CA LEU A 24 2.61 -9.04 -5.57
C LEU A 24 1.63 -8.11 -6.30
N GLU A 25 1.49 -6.86 -5.85
CA GLU A 25 0.60 -5.85 -6.44
C GLU A 25 1.05 -5.42 -7.85
N THR A 26 2.37 -5.35 -8.10
CA THR A 26 2.96 -4.97 -9.39
C THR A 26 3.13 -6.13 -10.38
N GLY A 27 2.77 -7.36 -9.99
CA GLY A 27 2.83 -8.52 -10.89
C GLY A 27 4.25 -8.98 -11.22
N ALA A 28 5.19 -8.86 -10.28
CA ALA A 28 6.56 -9.37 -10.47
C ALA A 28 6.61 -10.90 -10.67
N GLU A 29 5.51 -11.63 -10.44
CA GLU A 29 5.35 -13.04 -10.83
C GLU A 29 5.27 -13.25 -12.36
N ALA A 30 4.97 -12.22 -13.16
CA ALA A 30 4.94 -12.35 -14.62
C ALA A 30 6.35 -12.40 -15.27
N ALA A 31 7.41 -12.22 -14.49
CA ALA A 31 8.78 -12.15 -14.97
C ALA A 31 9.68 -13.26 -14.36
N GLY A 32 9.13 -14.47 -14.24
CA GLY A 32 9.90 -15.57 -13.66
C GLY A 32 9.23 -16.94 -13.62
N GLY A 33 8.33 -17.24 -14.56
CA GLY A 33 8.13 -18.64 -14.93
C GLY A 33 9.49 -19.25 -15.28
N ILE A 34 9.77 -20.46 -14.79
CA ILE A 34 10.94 -21.30 -15.09
C ILE A 34 11.29 -21.19 -16.58
N GLY A 35 12.22 -20.29 -16.94
CA GLY A 35 12.67 -20.06 -18.31
C GLY A 35 12.62 -18.63 -18.88
N GLY A 36 12.01 -17.65 -18.21
CA GLY A 36 11.93 -16.27 -18.73
C GLY A 36 12.80 -15.29 -17.95
N GLY A 37 14.04 -15.06 -18.42
CA GLY A 37 15.01 -14.21 -17.74
C GLY A 37 14.60 -12.73 -17.67
N ALA A 38 14.06 -12.31 -16.53
CA ALA A 38 14.13 -10.91 -16.10
C ALA A 38 15.53 -10.68 -15.50
N GLY A 39 16.39 -9.99 -16.24
CA GLY A 39 17.73 -9.65 -15.78
C GLY A 39 17.67 -8.91 -14.44
N ALA A 40 18.55 -9.26 -13.51
CA ALA A 40 18.64 -8.69 -12.17
C ALA A 40 18.64 -7.14 -12.12
N GLY A 41 19.01 -6.46 -13.22
CA GLY A 41 18.97 -5.01 -13.34
C GLY A 41 17.58 -4.38 -13.50
N GLN A 42 16.57 -5.11 -13.95
CA GLN A 42 15.20 -4.58 -14.09
C GLN A 42 14.47 -4.56 -12.75
N ILE A 43 14.74 -5.57 -11.93
CA ILE A 43 14.25 -5.73 -10.56
C ILE A 43 14.83 -4.66 -9.65
N GLY A 44 16.14 -4.37 -9.76
CA GLY A 44 16.79 -3.32 -8.96
C GLY A 44 16.24 -1.91 -9.19
N ARG A 45 15.52 -1.67 -10.30
CA ARG A 45 14.89 -0.39 -10.61
C ARG A 45 13.47 -0.27 -10.07
N ALA A 46 12.81 -1.40 -9.80
CA ALA A 46 11.47 -1.47 -9.25
C ALA A 46 11.45 -1.48 -7.72
N VAL A 47 12.60 -1.74 -7.07
CA VAL A 47 12.74 -1.78 -5.61
C VAL A 47 12.93 -0.36 -5.08
N PRO A 48 11.94 0.21 -4.35
CA PRO A 48 12.08 1.54 -3.78
C PRO A 48 13.14 1.53 -2.68
N ALA A 49 13.97 2.58 -2.62
CA ALA A 49 15.13 2.66 -1.73
C ALA A 49 14.77 2.83 -0.24
N THR A 50 13.51 3.16 0.07
CA THR A 50 13.03 3.38 1.45
C THR A 50 11.61 2.86 1.63
N LEU A 51 11.23 2.55 2.88
CA LEU A 51 9.87 2.15 3.22
C LEU A 51 8.83 3.18 2.76
N GLN A 52 9.15 4.47 2.92
CA GLN A 52 8.24 5.53 2.49
C GLN A 52 8.02 5.50 0.98
N ALA A 53 9.07 5.23 0.20
CA ALA A 53 8.96 5.13 -1.24
C ALA A 53 8.13 3.90 -1.68
N ILE A 54 8.16 2.81 -0.91
CA ILE A 54 7.28 1.65 -1.12
C ILE A 54 5.83 2.04 -0.87
N VAL A 55 5.54 2.60 0.31
CA VAL A 55 4.17 2.99 0.68
C VAL A 55 3.60 3.99 -0.32
N LEU A 56 4.38 4.99 -0.74
CA LEU A 56 3.96 5.94 -1.77
C LEU A 56 3.69 5.27 -3.11
N ALA A 57 4.55 4.35 -3.56
CA ALA A 57 4.33 3.62 -4.81
C ALA A 57 3.06 2.76 -4.75
N ARG A 58 2.72 2.19 -3.58
CA ARG A 58 1.48 1.43 -3.37
C ARG A 58 0.25 2.33 -3.41
N VAL A 59 0.29 3.48 -2.74
CA VAL A 59 -0.75 4.51 -2.86
C VAL A 59 -0.87 4.97 -4.31
N ASP A 60 0.23 5.00 -5.06
CA ASP A 60 0.21 5.47 -6.43
C ASP A 60 -0.53 4.57 -7.41
N LEU A 61 -0.61 3.28 -7.10
CA LEU A 61 -1.29 2.25 -7.89
C LEU A 61 -2.79 2.15 -7.58
N LEU A 62 -3.28 2.90 -6.60
CA LEU A 62 -4.69 2.90 -6.24
C LEU A 62 -5.57 3.52 -7.34
N PRO A 63 -6.80 3.02 -7.51
CA PRO A 63 -7.80 3.73 -8.31
C PRO A 63 -8.01 5.16 -7.78
N GLU A 64 -8.27 6.11 -8.68
CA GLU A 64 -8.43 7.54 -8.34
C GLU A 64 -9.37 7.79 -7.16
N ARG A 65 -10.49 7.05 -7.12
CA ARG A 65 -11.49 7.15 -6.03
C ARG A 65 -10.94 6.74 -4.66
N HIS A 66 -10.07 5.74 -4.62
CA HIS A 66 -9.42 5.25 -3.39
C HIS A 66 -8.39 6.28 -2.91
N ARG A 67 -7.61 6.84 -3.84
CA ARG A 67 -6.64 7.91 -3.56
C ARG A 67 -7.33 9.16 -3.01
N ALA A 68 -8.41 9.62 -3.64
CA ALA A 68 -9.16 10.80 -3.19
C ALA A 68 -9.69 10.66 -1.74
N LEU A 69 -10.14 9.46 -1.36
CA LEU A 69 -10.52 9.19 0.03
C LEU A 69 -9.32 9.27 0.98
N LEU A 70 -8.18 8.70 0.61
CA LEU A 70 -6.97 8.73 1.44
C LEU A 70 -6.41 10.14 1.60
N GLU A 71 -6.44 10.97 0.55
CA GLU A 71 -6.02 12.36 0.61
C GLU A 71 -6.92 13.17 1.55
N ALA A 72 -8.24 13.03 1.42
CA ALA A 72 -9.18 13.66 2.34
C ALA A 72 -8.98 13.19 3.79
N ALA A 73 -8.75 11.89 3.98
CA ALA A 73 -8.46 11.31 5.29
C ALA A 73 -7.13 11.82 5.87
N ALA A 74 -6.08 11.98 5.05
CA ALA A 74 -4.77 12.47 5.48
C ALA A 74 -4.83 13.91 5.99
N VAL A 75 -5.72 14.74 5.44
CA VAL A 75 -5.98 16.10 5.93
C VAL A 75 -6.64 16.07 7.32
N VAL A 76 -7.54 15.12 7.58
CA VAL A 76 -8.16 14.94 8.91
C VAL A 76 -7.14 14.44 9.92
N GLY A 77 -6.27 13.51 9.53
CA GLY A 77 -5.14 13.03 10.31
C GLY A 77 -4.99 11.51 10.33
N ARG A 78 -4.01 11.01 11.11
CA ARG A 78 -3.66 9.56 11.19
C ARG A 78 -4.81 8.65 11.65
N ARG A 79 -5.80 9.20 12.34
CA ARG A 79 -7.05 8.55 12.73
C ARG A 79 -8.19 9.47 12.30
N PHE A 80 -9.17 8.92 11.60
CA PHE A 80 -10.28 9.69 11.03
C PHE A 80 -11.59 8.92 11.19
N SER A 81 -12.70 9.65 11.23
CA SER A 81 -14.05 9.08 11.16
C SER A 81 -14.55 9.09 9.72
N MET A 82 -15.23 8.00 9.33
CA MET A 82 -15.86 7.91 8.02
C MET A 82 -17.04 8.86 7.83
N GLU A 83 -17.66 9.34 8.90
CA GLU A 83 -18.67 10.40 8.80
C GLU A 83 -18.06 11.70 8.28
N VAL A 84 -16.86 12.05 8.76
CA VAL A 84 -16.17 13.29 8.40
C VAL A 84 -15.59 13.18 6.99
N VAL A 85 -14.84 12.12 6.71
CA VAL A 85 -14.20 11.93 5.39
C VAL A 85 -15.25 11.73 4.31
N GLY A 86 -16.29 10.94 4.59
CA GLY A 86 -17.37 10.65 3.64
C GLY A 86 -18.29 11.83 3.34
N ALA A 87 -18.26 12.91 4.14
CA ALA A 87 -18.98 14.16 3.85
C ALA A 87 -18.28 15.01 2.79
N VAL A 88 -16.96 14.85 2.64
CA VAL A 88 -16.13 15.63 1.70
C VAL A 88 -15.64 14.81 0.50
N THR A 89 -15.89 13.50 0.48
CA THR A 89 -15.64 12.64 -0.67
C THR A 89 -16.92 12.11 -1.30
N PRO A 90 -17.15 12.36 -2.61
CA PRO A 90 -18.29 11.81 -3.33
C PRO A 90 -18.05 10.32 -3.61
N LEU A 91 -18.60 9.46 -2.77
CA LEU A 91 -18.53 7.99 -2.88
C LEU A 91 -19.93 7.43 -3.05
N ASP A 92 -20.51 7.64 -4.24
CA ASP A 92 -21.90 7.33 -4.61
C ASP A 92 -22.27 5.85 -4.38
N GLY A 93 -22.67 5.50 -3.16
CA GLY A 93 -23.03 4.12 -2.77
C GLY A 93 -21.85 3.13 -2.69
N GLN A 94 -20.66 3.50 -3.15
CA GLN A 94 -19.48 2.62 -3.19
C GLN A 94 -18.57 2.75 -1.95
N ARG A 95 -18.93 3.59 -0.98
CA ARG A 95 -18.11 3.87 0.20
C ARG A 95 -17.63 2.60 0.91
N GLN A 96 -18.54 1.66 1.15
CA GLN A 96 -18.21 0.42 1.85
C GLN A 96 -17.20 -0.43 1.08
N GLN A 97 -17.40 -0.58 -0.24
CA GLN A 97 -16.49 -1.33 -1.09
C GLN A 97 -15.09 -0.71 -1.12
N VAL A 98 -15.00 0.62 -1.22
CA VAL A 98 -13.71 1.33 -1.23
C VAL A 98 -12.96 1.13 0.10
N LEU A 99 -13.67 1.14 1.23
CA LEU A 99 -13.07 0.86 2.53
C LEU A 99 -12.56 -0.56 2.65
N GLU A 100 -13.37 -1.54 2.23
CA GLU A 100 -12.98 -2.95 2.25
C GLU A 100 -11.78 -3.22 1.34
N ASP A 101 -11.70 -2.54 0.20
CA ASP A 101 -10.55 -2.61 -0.70
C ASP A 101 -9.28 -2.03 -0.06
N LEU A 102 -9.38 -0.86 0.55
CA LEU A 102 -8.25 -0.20 1.22
C LEU A 102 -7.78 -0.97 2.47
N GLU A 103 -8.69 -1.58 3.22
CA GLU A 103 -8.38 -2.46 4.35
C GLU A 103 -7.72 -3.76 3.87
N ARG A 104 -8.24 -4.38 2.81
CA ARG A 104 -7.65 -5.59 2.23
C ARG A 104 -6.25 -5.34 1.67
N GLN A 105 -6.01 -4.15 1.15
CA GLN A 105 -4.69 -3.68 0.74
C GLN A 105 -3.85 -3.18 1.92
N GLU A 106 -4.34 -3.22 3.16
CA GLU A 106 -3.62 -2.78 4.37
C GLU A 106 -3.10 -1.33 4.28
N ILE A 107 -3.78 -0.48 3.52
CA ILE A 107 -3.46 0.95 3.44
C ILE A 107 -4.13 1.70 4.60
N ILE A 108 -5.30 1.22 5.03
CA ILE A 108 -5.98 1.68 6.24
C ILE A 108 -6.29 0.49 7.16
N PHE A 109 -6.44 0.77 8.44
CA PHE A 109 -6.79 -0.21 9.44
C PHE A 109 -7.99 0.28 10.24
N ARG A 110 -8.89 -0.63 10.63
CA ARG A 110 -9.92 -0.29 11.62
C ARG A 110 -9.24 -0.05 12.96
N GLY A 111 -9.24 1.20 13.39
CA GLY A 111 -8.99 1.50 14.79
C GLY A 111 -10.11 0.87 15.62
N GLY A 112 -9.76 -0.07 16.51
CA GLY A 112 -10.66 -0.42 17.59
C GLY A 112 -11.02 0.84 18.36
N VAL A 113 -12.27 0.96 18.82
CA VAL A 113 -12.64 1.99 19.78
C VAL A 113 -11.74 1.77 20.99
N GLY A 114 -10.67 2.56 21.11
CA GLY A 114 -9.86 2.56 22.30
C GLY A 114 -10.80 2.86 23.46
N ALA A 115 -10.96 1.90 24.36
CA ALA A 115 -11.34 2.23 25.72
C ALA A 115 -10.37 3.32 26.15
N GLY A 116 -10.92 4.50 26.47
CA GLY A 116 -10.12 5.66 26.80
C GLY A 116 -9.15 5.36 27.93
N GLU A 117 -7.94 5.86 27.78
CA GLU A 117 -7.06 6.24 28.89
C GLU A 117 -6.68 7.69 28.69
#